data_AF-A0A0J7JW07-F1
#
_entry.id   AF-A0A0J7JW07-F1
#
_cell.length_a   1.000
_cell.length_b   1.000
_cell.length_c   1.000
_cell.angle_alpha   90.00
_cell.angle_beta   90.00
_cell.angle_gamma   90.00
#
_symmetry.space_group_name_H-M   'P 1'
#
loop_
_entity.id
_entity.type
_entity.pdbx_description
1 polymer ?
#
loop_
_entity_poly.entity_id
_entity_poly.type
_entity_poly.pdbx_seq_one_letter_code
_entity_poly.pdbx_strand_id
1 'polypeptide(L)'
;MDEAEQTPRKYKNPRLPIPRSPYPKRKGSRSSDNDEHEQAIIAETFMASSEPATVQDALKAEDSDKWREAMKSELDSLMENQTWTLVPRPT
;
A
#
# COMPACT_ATOMS: atom_id res chain seq x y z
N MET A 1 21.14 52.00 31.35
CA MET A 1 21.32 51.99 29.89
C MET A 1 22.61 51.22 29.70
N ASP A 2 22.53 49.96 29.33
CA ASP A 2 23.72 49.12 29.16
C ASP A 2 23.56 48.35 27.85
N GLU A 3 24.36 48.80 26.89
CA GLU A 3 24.45 48.36 25.51
C GLU A 3 25.38 47.15 25.45
N ALA A 4 24.82 45.95 25.26
CA ALA A 4 25.61 44.74 25.07
C ALA A 4 25.82 44.50 23.56
N GLU A 5 27.02 44.85 23.10
CA GLU A 5 27.49 44.66 21.73
C GLU A 5 27.37 43.20 21.26
N GLN A 6 26.66 43.01 20.15
CA GLN A 6 26.67 41.77 19.38
C GLN A 6 28.00 41.66 18.61
N THR A 7 28.88 40.76 19.04
CA THR A 7 30.02 40.36 18.21
C THR A 7 29.58 39.28 17.22
N PRO A 8 29.76 39.47 15.89
CA PRO A 8 29.38 38.44 14.93
C PRO A 8 30.37 37.28 14.99
N ARG A 9 29.84 36.06 15.19
CA ARG A 9 30.60 34.81 15.11
C ARG A 9 31.19 34.68 13.69
N LYS A 10 32.49 34.98 13.56
CA LYS A 10 33.26 34.72 12.33
C LYS A 10 33.52 33.23 12.19
N TYR A 11 32.60 32.49 11.57
CA TYR A 11 32.92 31.16 11.04
C TYR A 11 32.62 31.13 9.54
N LYS A 12 33.66 31.44 8.76
CA LYS A 12 33.77 30.99 7.37
C LYS A 12 34.18 29.52 7.45
N ASN A 13 33.38 28.60 6.92
CA ASN A 13 33.83 27.25 6.58
C ASN A 13 34.05 27.18 5.07
N PRO A 14 35.24 27.57 4.57
CA PRO A 14 35.52 27.53 3.15
C PRO A 14 35.91 26.09 2.78
N ARG A 15 34.95 25.35 2.24
CA ARG A 15 35.17 24.17 1.36
C ARG A 15 36.44 23.36 1.67
N LEU A 16 36.53 22.76 2.85
CA LEU A 16 37.51 21.70 3.06
C LEU A 16 37.14 20.54 2.12
N PRO A 17 38.09 19.94 1.36
CA PRO A 17 37.81 18.73 0.61
C PRO A 17 37.32 17.68 1.60
N ILE A 18 36.09 17.19 1.43
CA ILE A 18 35.57 16.10 2.25
C ILE A 18 36.53 14.93 2.02
N PRO A 19 37.25 14.43 3.06
CA PRO A 19 38.07 13.24 2.89
C PRO A 19 37.14 12.13 2.41
N ARG A 20 37.53 11.42 1.34
CA ARG A 20 36.82 10.18 1.00
C ARG A 20 36.91 9.30 2.23
N SER A 21 35.76 9.07 2.87
CA SER A 21 35.66 8.22 4.04
C SER A 21 36.44 6.92 3.77
N PRO A 22 37.38 6.52 4.64
CA PRO A 22 38.11 5.27 4.45
C PRO A 22 37.19 4.06 4.65
N TYR A 23 36.00 4.29 5.19
CA TYR A 23 34.99 3.26 5.32
C TYR A 23 34.44 2.94 3.92
N PRO A 24 34.46 1.66 3.51
CA PRO A 24 33.84 1.26 2.26
C PRO A 24 32.40 1.78 2.27
N LYS A 25 31.99 2.44 1.19
CA LYS A 25 30.57 2.74 0.98
C LYS A 25 29.86 1.40 1.11
N ARG A 26 29.10 1.20 2.19
CA ARG A 26 28.12 0.12 2.24
C ARG A 26 27.33 0.27 0.95
N LYS A 27 27.42 -0.70 0.04
CA LYS A 27 26.41 -0.79 -1.01
C LYS A 27 25.11 -0.81 -0.24
N GLY A 28 24.32 0.24 -0.38
CA GLY A 28 22.99 0.24 0.21
C GLY A 28 22.33 -1.02 -0.33
N SER A 29 22.10 -1.99 0.54
CA SER A 29 21.11 -3.03 0.28
C SER A 29 19.79 -2.27 0.19
N ARG A 30 19.45 -1.83 -1.00
CA ARG A 30 18.25 -1.04 -1.27
C ARG A 30 17.53 -1.65 -2.47
N SER A 31 17.60 -2.97 -2.61
CA SER A 31 17.26 -3.65 -3.86
C SER A 31 16.94 -5.14 -3.66
N SER A 32 16.35 -5.56 -2.55
CA SER A 32 15.84 -6.95 -2.44
C SER A 32 14.44 -6.97 -1.84
N ASP A 33 14.22 -6.28 -0.71
CA ASP A 33 12.90 -6.27 -0.06
C ASP A 33 11.82 -5.53 -0.88
N ASN A 34 12.22 -4.56 -1.71
CA ASN A 34 11.29 -3.85 -2.59
C ASN A 34 10.79 -4.74 -3.74
N ASP A 35 11.61 -5.66 -4.23
CA ASP A 35 11.29 -6.45 -5.42
C ASP A 35 10.18 -7.46 -5.12
N GLU A 36 10.15 -8.03 -3.91
CA GLU A 36 9.08 -8.94 -3.46
C GLU A 36 7.75 -8.23 -3.29
N HIS A 37 7.78 -7.03 -2.68
CA HIS A 37 6.58 -6.22 -2.51
C HIS A 37 6.01 -5.75 -3.85
N GLU A 38 6.88 -5.30 -4.77
CA GLU A 38 6.49 -4.95 -6.13
C GLU A 38 5.89 -6.14 -6.87
N GLN A 39 6.48 -7.34 -6.75
CA GLN A 39 5.92 -8.56 -7.31
C GLN A 39 4.55 -8.92 -6.71
N ALA A 40 4.37 -8.77 -5.40
CA ALA A 40 3.09 -9.03 -4.75
C ALA A 40 1.98 -8.10 -5.26
N ILE A 41 2.27 -6.81 -5.40
CA ILE A 41 1.32 -5.82 -5.95
C ILE A 41 0.95 -6.17 -7.39
N ILE A 42 1.93 -6.54 -8.21
CA ILE A 42 1.69 -6.93 -9.61
C ILE A 42 0.81 -8.19 -9.68
N ALA A 43 1.11 -9.19 -8.84
CA ALA A 43 0.32 -10.42 -8.78
C ALA A 43 -1.12 -10.15 -8.35
N GLU A 44 -1.32 -9.34 -7.30
CA GLU A 44 -2.66 -8.97 -6.84
C GLU A 44 -3.45 -8.19 -7.89
N THR A 45 -2.80 -7.23 -8.56
CA THR A 45 -3.41 -6.46 -9.65
C THR A 45 -3.84 -7.38 -10.81
N PHE A 46 -3.01 -8.35 -11.17
CA PHE A 46 -3.31 -9.31 -12.22
C PHE A 46 -4.49 -10.21 -11.83
N MET A 47 -4.50 -10.75 -10.60
CA MET A 47 -5.61 -11.56 -10.08
C MET A 47 -6.92 -10.77 -10.08
N ALA A 48 -6.91 -9.54 -9.56
CA ALA A 48 -8.10 -8.67 -9.55
C ALA A 48 -8.61 -8.37 -10.97
N SER A 49 -7.72 -8.23 -11.95
CA SER A 49 -8.12 -8.04 -13.36
C SER A 49 -8.78 -9.27 -14.00
N SER A 50 -8.55 -10.46 -13.43
CA SER A 50 -9.13 -11.72 -13.89
C SER A 50 -10.50 -12.01 -13.26
N GLU A 51 -10.87 -11.27 -12.22
CA GLU A 51 -12.16 -11.43 -11.56
C GLU A 51 -13.30 -10.91 -12.45
N PRO A 52 -14.48 -11.56 -12.39
CA PRO A 52 -15.64 -11.13 -13.16
C PRO A 52 -16.16 -9.78 -12.68
N ALA A 53 -16.27 -8.81 -13.59
CA ALA A 53 -16.75 -7.46 -13.28
C ALA A 53 -18.26 -7.40 -12.95
N THR A 54 -19.04 -8.41 -13.37
CA THR A 54 -20.48 -8.48 -13.11
C THR A 54 -20.89 -9.85 -12.58
N VAL A 55 -21.99 -9.88 -11.81
CA VAL A 55 -22.59 -11.14 -11.34
C VAL A 55 -22.93 -12.06 -12.50
N GLN A 56 -23.38 -11.52 -13.63
CA GLN A 56 -23.70 -12.33 -14.81
C GLN A 56 -22.46 -13.01 -15.38
N ASP A 57 -21.32 -12.33 -15.40
CA ASP A 57 -20.07 -12.91 -15.89
C ASP A 57 -19.54 -13.96 -14.91
N ALA A 58 -19.63 -13.71 -13.60
CA ALA A 58 -19.27 -14.66 -12.57
C ALA A 58 -20.08 -15.97 -12.67
N LEU A 59 -21.39 -15.85 -12.96
CA LEU A 59 -22.29 -17.00 -13.10
C LEU A 59 -22.14 -17.73 -14.44
N LYS A 60 -21.49 -17.13 -15.45
CA LYS A 60 -21.18 -17.77 -16.74
C LYS A 60 -19.79 -18.41 -16.76
N ALA A 61 -18.93 -18.08 -15.79
CA ALA A 61 -17.60 -18.64 -15.68
C ALA A 61 -17.64 -20.12 -15.26
N GLU A 62 -16.53 -20.82 -15.50
CA GLU A 62 -16.34 -22.20 -15.06
C GLU A 62 -16.45 -22.34 -13.54
N ASP A 63 -15.96 -21.35 -12.80
CA ASP A 63 -16.03 -21.28 -11.34
C ASP A 63 -17.37 -20.75 -10.80
N SER A 64 -18.43 -20.70 -11.60
CA SER A 64 -19.75 -20.15 -11.22
C SER A 64 -20.33 -20.74 -9.92
N ASP A 65 -20.08 -22.02 -9.65
CA ASP A 65 -20.52 -22.68 -8.42
C ASP A 65 -19.79 -22.13 -7.19
N LYS A 66 -18.47 -21.87 -7.29
CA LYS A 66 -17.68 -21.27 -6.22
C LYS A 66 -18.13 -19.85 -5.94
N TRP A 67 -18.39 -19.07 -6.99
CA TRP A 67 -18.94 -17.72 -6.84
C TRP A 67 -20.31 -17.73 -6.14
N ARG A 68 -21.18 -18.68 -6.48
CA ARG A 68 -22.49 -18.83 -5.84
C ARG A 68 -22.37 -19.22 -4.37
N GLU A 69 -21.45 -20.12 -4.04
CA GLU A 69 -21.17 -20.50 -2.66
C GLU A 69 -20.62 -19.33 -1.85
N ALA A 70 -19.64 -18.60 -2.39
CA ALA A 70 -19.08 -17.41 -1.74
C ALA A 70 -20.13 -16.32 -1.49
N MET A 71 -20.95 -15.99 -2.51
CA MET A 71 -22.04 -15.03 -2.35
C MET A 71 -23.04 -15.46 -1.27
N LYS A 72 -23.33 -16.76 -1.17
CA LYS A 72 -24.21 -17.30 -0.13
C LYS A 72 -23.55 -17.20 1.26
N SER A 73 -22.28 -17.59 1.38
CA SER A 73 -21.54 -17.54 2.65
C SER A 73 -21.47 -16.13 3.22
N GLU A 74 -21.22 -15.13 2.36
CA GLU A 74 -21.24 -13.72 2.76
C GLU A 74 -22.63 -13.28 3.24
N LEU A 75 -23.69 -13.64 2.49
CA LEU A 75 -25.06 -13.32 2.88
C LEU A 75 -25.46 -13.98 4.22
N ASP A 76 -25.13 -15.26 4.39
CA ASP A 76 -25.38 -16.00 5.62
C ASP A 76 -24.64 -15.34 6.80
N SER A 77 -23.40 -14.89 6.58
CA SER A 77 -22.60 -14.17 7.59
C SER A 77 -23.21 -12.81 7.97
N LEU A 78 -23.79 -12.08 7.00
CA LEU A 78 -24.49 -10.83 7.27
C LEU A 78 -25.78 -11.06 8.08
N MET A 79 -26.48 -12.16 7.81
CA MET A 79 -27.67 -12.56 8.56
C MET A 79 -27.33 -13.00 9.98
N GLU A 80 -26.29 -13.81 10.15
CA GLU A 80 -25.82 -14.30 11.46
C GLU A 80 -25.38 -13.14 12.36
N ASN A 81 -24.59 -12.21 11.81
CA ASN A 81 -24.13 -11.04 12.54
C ASN A 81 -25.22 -9.96 12.72
N GLN A 82 -26.39 -10.13 12.11
CA GLN A 82 -27.51 -9.18 12.13
C GLN A 82 -27.08 -7.75 11.73
N THR A 83 -26.04 -7.61 10.92
CA THR A 83 -25.45 -6.32 10.52
C THR A 83 -26.13 -5.73 9.29
N TRP A 84 -26.98 -6.51 8.62
CA TRP A 84 -27.67 -6.09 7.40
C TRP A 84 -29.17 -6.37 7.48
N THR A 85 -29.96 -5.43 6.94
CA THR A 85 -31.42 -5.56 6.84
C THR A 85 -31.86 -5.26 5.41
N LEU A 86 -32.58 -6.20 4.80
CA LEU A 86 -33.15 -6.02 3.47
C LEU A 86 -34.38 -5.12 3.56
N VAL A 87 -34.34 -3.97 2.89
CA VAL A 87 -35.45 -3.01 2.84
C VAL A 87 -36.05 -3.02 1.43
N PRO A 88 -37.38 -2.89 1.28
CA PRO A 88 -37.99 -2.74 -0.03
C PRO A 88 -37.40 -1.54 -0.79
N ARG A 89 -37.28 -1.69 -2.11
CA ARG A 89 -36.82 -0.61 -2.97
C ARG A 89 -37.78 0.57 -2.87
N PRO A 90 -37.28 1.82 -2.69
CA PRO A 90 -38.11 3.00 -2.79
C PRO A 90 -38.83 3.05 -4.14
N THR A 91 -40.02 3.65 -4.15
CA THR A 91 -40.82 3.85 -5.36
C THR A 91 -40.32 5.02 -6.18
#